data_AF-A0A7V8WLC2-F1
#
_entry.id   AF-A0A7V8WLC2-F1
#
_cell.length_a   1.000
_cell.length_b   1.000
_cell.length_c   1.000
_cell.angle_alpha   90.00
_cell.angle_beta   90.00
_cell.angle_gamma   90.00
#
_symmetry.space_group_name_H-M   'P 1'
#
loop_
_entity.id
_entity.type
_entity.pdbx_description
1 polymer ?
#
loop_
_entity_poly.entity_id
_entity_poly.type
_entity_poly.pdbx_seq_one_letter_code
_entity_poly.pdbx_strand_id
1 'polypeptide(L)'
;MEVYEVFRRSGHKQPFEHCGTVTAPDSEMAMLMAKECYLRRKEGQYLWVTRRSEIHSWSDEALPEPAADKSYRFAHAYRDVVQKRELARRRAGHP
;
A
#
# COMPACT_ATOMS: atom_id res chain seq x y z
N MET A 1 -1.13 22.98 -18.19
CA MET A 1 -1.20 21.51 -18.01
C MET A 1 -0.55 21.16 -16.69
N GLU A 2 -1.13 20.21 -15.96
CA GLU A 2 -0.67 19.78 -14.64
C GLU A 2 -0.20 18.33 -14.70
N VAL A 3 0.62 17.93 -13.72
CA VAL A 3 1.08 16.55 -13.57
C VAL A 3 0.12 15.78 -12.67
N TYR A 4 -0.26 14.59 -13.13
CA TYR A 4 -1.09 13.65 -12.40
C TYR A 4 -0.28 12.39 -12.06
N GLU A 5 -0.33 11.96 -10.80
CA GLU A 5 0.17 10.65 -10.39
C GLU A 5 -0.89 9.58 -10.71
N VAL A 6 -0.43 8.43 -11.18
CA VAL A 6 -1.27 7.32 -11.62
C VAL A 6 -1.04 6.10 -10.74
N PHE A 7 -2.14 5.54 -10.23
CA PHE A 7 -2.12 4.34 -9.43
C PHE A 7 -2.96 3.25 -10.09
N ARG A 8 -2.48 2.01 -10.08
CA ARG A 8 -3.20 0.85 -10.63
C ARG A 8 -3.30 -0.28 -9.63
N ARG A 9 -4.31 -1.13 -9.77
CA ARG A 9 -4.34 -2.45 -9.10
C ARG A 9 -4.72 -3.55 -10.09
N SER A 10 -4.09 -4.71 -9.94
CA SER A 10 -4.32 -5.88 -10.82
C SER A 10 -5.55 -6.70 -10.45
N GLY A 11 -6.14 -6.49 -9.26
CA GLY A 11 -7.32 -7.21 -8.81
C GLY A 11 -8.01 -6.54 -7.63
N HIS A 12 -9.27 -6.91 -7.38
CA HIS A 12 -10.13 -6.23 -6.39
C HIS A 12 -9.62 -6.28 -4.94
N LYS A 13 -8.82 -7.30 -4.58
CA LYS A 13 -8.22 -7.45 -3.23
C LYS A 13 -6.81 -6.88 -3.11
N GLN A 14 -6.22 -6.39 -4.20
CA GLN A 14 -4.87 -5.83 -4.18
C GLN A 14 -4.93 -4.32 -3.93
N PRO A 15 -3.93 -3.75 -3.23
CA PRO A 15 -3.83 -2.31 -3.08
C PRO A 15 -3.58 -1.64 -4.43
N PHE A 16 -3.89 -0.35 -4.50
CA PHE A 16 -3.43 0.50 -5.59
C PHE A 16 -1.94 0.80 -5.41
N GLU A 17 -1.18 0.63 -6.48
CA GLU A 17 0.25 0.88 -6.53
C GLU A 17 0.53 2.00 -7.52
N HIS A 18 1.44 2.90 -7.15
CA HIS A 18 1.89 3.95 -8.05
C HIS A 18 2.63 3.33 -9.25
N CYS A 19 2.21 3.69 -10.46
CA CYS A 19 2.79 3.13 -11.69
C CYS A 19 3.39 4.18 -12.62
N GLY A 20 3.22 5.47 -12.33
CA GLY A 20 3.84 6.55 -13.10
C GLY A 20 2.95 7.80 -13.17
N THR A 21 3.25 8.67 -14.13
CA THR A 21 2.68 10.01 -14.20
C THR A 21 2.20 10.34 -15.61
N VAL A 22 1.18 11.20 -15.72
CA VAL A 22 0.75 11.80 -16.99
C VAL A 22 0.65 13.33 -16.85
N THR A 23 0.76 14.05 -17.97
CA THR A 23 0.54 15.50 -18.01
C THR A 23 -0.73 15.78 -18.79
N ALA A 24 -1.70 16.44 -18.16
CA ALA A 24 -3.03 16.65 -18.74
C ALA A 24 -3.61 18.02 -18.33
N PRO A 25 -4.59 18.54 -19.08
CA PRO A 25 -5.30 19.77 -18.71
C PRO A 25 -6.28 19.59 -17.54
N ASP A 26 -6.86 18.39 -17.38
CA ASP A 26 -7.85 18.07 -16.35
C ASP A 26 -7.85 16.57 -15.99
N SER A 27 -8.68 16.17 -15.03
CA SER A 27 -8.75 14.79 -14.52
C SER A 27 -9.36 13.80 -15.51
N GLU A 28 -10.27 14.24 -16.38
CA GLU A 28 -10.90 13.36 -17.37
C GLU A 28 -9.87 12.97 -18.42
N MET A 29 -9.13 13.95 -18.94
CA MET A 29 -8.05 13.72 -19.89
C MET A 29 -6.89 12.96 -19.25
N ALA A 30 -6.55 13.24 -17.99
CA ALA A 30 -5.55 12.47 -17.25
C ALA A 30 -5.92 10.98 -17.17
N MET A 31 -7.19 10.67 -16.87
CA MET A 31 -7.67 9.30 -16.79
C MET A 31 -7.66 8.60 -18.16
N LEU A 32 -8.00 9.30 -19.25
CA LEU A 32 -7.90 8.76 -20.61
C LEU A 32 -6.44 8.40 -20.96
N MET A 33 -5.52 9.35 -20.79
CA MET A 33 -4.09 9.12 -21.05
C MET A 33 -3.53 7.99 -20.17
N ALA A 34 -3.91 7.95 -18.89
CA ALA A 34 -3.44 6.93 -17.97
C ALA A 34 -3.94 5.53 -18.36
N LYS A 35 -5.18 5.40 -18.86
CA LYS A 35 -5.70 4.13 -19.39
C LYS A 35 -4.86 3.65 -20.58
N GLU A 36 -4.56 4.53 -21.53
CA GLU A 36 -3.76 4.19 -22.72
C GLU A 36 -2.32 3.79 -22.37
N CYS A 37 -1.69 4.48 -21.43
CA CYS A 37 -0.30 4.23 -21.07
C CYS A 37 -0.12 3.02 -20.14
N TYR A 38 -1.02 2.83 -19.16
CA TYR A 38 -0.77 1.93 -18.04
C TYR A 38 -1.68 0.69 -17.98
N LEU A 39 -2.76 0.64 -18.78
CA LEU A 39 -3.60 -0.54 -18.89
C LEU A 39 -3.33 -1.27 -20.21
N ARG A 40 -3.08 -2.58 -20.12
CA ARG A 40 -3.01 -3.46 -21.30
C ARG A 40 -4.09 -4.53 -21.23
N ARG A 41 -4.68 -4.85 -22.39
CA ARG A 41 -5.58 -6.01 -22.63
C ARG A 41 -6.91 -6.06 -21.88
N LYS A 42 -7.43 -4.91 -21.40
CA LYS A 42 -8.81 -4.70 -20.90
C LYS A 42 -9.30 -5.56 -19.71
N GLU A 43 -8.61 -6.60 -19.29
CA GLU A 43 -9.06 -7.44 -18.17
C GLU A 43 -8.53 -6.95 -16.81
N GLY A 44 -9.46 -6.72 -15.88
CA GLY A 44 -9.21 -6.77 -14.43
C GLY A 44 -8.51 -5.58 -13.76
N GLN A 45 -8.11 -4.54 -14.50
CA GLN A 45 -7.28 -3.46 -13.94
C GLN A 45 -8.11 -2.21 -13.63
N TYR A 46 -8.01 -1.74 -12.39
CA TYR A 46 -8.57 -0.46 -11.94
C TYR A 46 -7.47 0.59 -11.87
N LEU A 47 -7.83 1.86 -12.08
CA LEU A 47 -6.89 2.97 -12.11
C LEU A 47 -7.45 4.16 -11.32
N TRP A 48 -6.57 4.85 -10.60
CA TRP A 48 -6.79 6.16 -10.00
C TRP A 48 -5.82 7.16 -10.59
N VAL A 49 -6.28 8.40 -10.73
CA VAL A 49 -5.43 9.56 -11.01
C VAL A 49 -5.66 10.60 -9.93
N THR A 50 -4.60 11.28 -9.52
CA THR A 50 -4.70 12.46 -8.66
C THR A 50 -3.71 13.52 -9.14
N ARG A 51 -4.04 14.80 -8.96
CA ARG A 51 -3.09 15.87 -9.24
C ARG A 51 -1.93 15.76 -8.28
N ARG A 52 -0.71 15.93 -8.77
CA ARG A 52 0.50 15.94 -7.92
C ARG A 52 0.42 17.01 -6.84
N SER A 53 -0.20 18.16 -7.12
CA SER A 53 -0.38 19.26 -6.18
C SER A 53 -1.25 18.89 -4.96
N GLU A 54 -2.09 17.86 -5.07
CA GLU A 54 -2.98 17.40 -4.00
C GLU A 54 -2.35 16.28 -3.15
N ILE A 55 -1.11 15.87 -3.47
CA ILE A 55 -0.38 14.87 -2.69
C ILE A 55 0.46 15.60 -1.65
N HIS A 56 0.14 15.35 -0.39
CA HIS A 56 0.89 15.88 0.74
C HIS A 56 1.84 14.81 1.27
N SER A 57 3.12 15.15 1.35
CA SER A 57 4.12 14.36 2.07
C SER A 57 4.38 14.96 3.44
N TRP A 58 4.56 14.08 4.42
CA TRP A 58 5.18 14.45 5.68
C TRP A 58 6.64 14.02 5.61
N SER A 59 7.57 14.93 5.89
CA SER A 59 8.98 14.61 6.10
C SER A 59 9.35 14.95 7.53
N ASP A 60 9.57 13.94 8.35
CA ASP A 60 10.27 14.09 9.62
C ASP A 60 11.75 13.78 9.34
N GLU A 61 12.58 14.81 9.20
CA GLU A 61 14.03 14.64 9.00
C GLU A 61 14.69 14.06 10.27
N ALA A 62 13.99 14.13 11.41
CA ALA A 62 14.28 13.33 12.58
C ALA A 62 13.52 12.01 12.46
N LEU A 63 14.22 10.92 12.18
CA LEU A 63 13.65 9.58 12.30
C LEU A 63 12.94 9.48 13.67
N PRO A 64 11.64 9.19 13.75
CA PRO A 64 11.02 8.93 15.03
C PRO A 64 11.80 7.79 15.68
N GLU A 65 12.16 7.96 16.96
CA GLU A 65 12.63 6.85 17.79
C GLU A 65 11.75 5.64 17.49
N PRO A 66 12.33 4.44 17.23
CA PRO A 66 11.60 3.32 16.66
C PRO A 66 10.28 3.16 17.40
N ALA A 67 9.18 3.46 16.68
CA ALA A 67 7.87 3.53 17.27
C ALA A 67 7.63 2.22 18.03
N ALA A 68 7.19 2.33 19.30
CA ALA A 68 6.93 1.19 20.17
C ALA A 68 6.31 0.03 19.37
N ASP A 69 6.84 -1.19 19.53
CA ASP A 69 6.51 -2.34 18.70
C ASP A 69 4.99 -2.49 18.53
N LYS A 70 4.51 -2.20 17.31
CA LYS A 70 3.10 -2.29 16.91
C LYS A 70 2.78 -3.62 16.24
N SER A 71 3.66 -4.63 16.37
CA SER A 71 3.46 -5.98 15.85
C SER A 71 2.08 -6.56 16.23
N TYR A 72 1.57 -6.22 17.42
CA TYR A 72 0.23 -6.60 17.89
C TYR A 72 -0.93 -6.23 16.94
N ARG A 73 -0.74 -5.27 16.03
CA ARG A 73 -1.76 -4.83 15.06
C ARG A 73 -1.87 -5.75 13.84
N PHE A 74 -0.89 -6.61 13.61
CA PHE A 74 -0.84 -7.44 12.43
C PHE A 74 -1.09 -8.91 12.78
N ALA A 75 -1.98 -9.56 12.02
CA ALA A 75 -2.33 -10.96 12.24
C ALA A 75 -1.12 -11.91 12.17
N HIS A 76 -0.08 -11.57 11.38
CA HIS A 76 1.11 -12.41 11.27
C HIS A 76 1.93 -12.48 12.57
N ALA A 77 1.86 -11.48 13.44
CA ALA A 77 2.59 -11.45 14.70
C ALA A 77 2.08 -12.47 15.74
N TYR A 78 0.88 -13.03 15.54
CA TYR A 78 0.30 -14.04 16.41
C TYR A 78 0.60 -15.49 15.98
N ARG A 79 1.27 -15.69 14.83
CA ARG A 79 1.53 -17.05 14.29
C ARG A 79 2.30 -17.94 15.26
N ASP A 80 3.21 -17.34 16.02
CA ASP A 80 4.14 -18.09 16.86
C ASP A 80 3.63 -18.18 18.32
N VAL A 81 2.49 -17.55 18.63
CA VAL A 81 1.95 -17.46 20.00
C VAL A 81 1.55 -18.84 20.51
N VAL A 82 1.01 -19.70 19.64
CA VAL A 82 0.68 -21.09 19.98
C VAL A 82 1.95 -21.87 20.31
N GLN A 83 2.97 -21.78 19.46
CA GLN A 83 4.26 -22.46 19.66
C GLN A 83 4.96 -21.97 20.93
N LYS A 84 4.97 -20.65 21.19
CA LYS A 84 5.52 -20.06 22.42
C LYS A 84 4.76 -20.53 23.66
N ARG A 85 3.42 -20.63 23.61
CA ARG A 85 2.59 -21.16 24.72
C ARG A 85 2.86 -22.65 24.98
N GLU A 86 3.00 -23.46 23.93
CA GLU A 86 3.31 -24.89 24.06
C GLU A 86 4.70 -25.11 24.64
N LEU A 87 5.70 -24.34 24.19
CA LEU A 87 7.06 -24.43 24.67
C LEU A 87 7.18 -23.93 26.13
N ALA A 88 6.41 -22.91 26.50
CA ALA A 88 6.27 -22.46 27.89
C ALA A 88 5.59 -23.53 28.77
N ARG A 89 4.53 -24.19 28.29
CA ARG A 89 3.88 -25.32 29.01
C ARG A 89 4.84 -26.49 29.24
N ARG A 90 5.65 -26.85 28.23
CA ARG A 90 6.67 -27.90 28.35
C ARG A 90 7.78 -27.53 29.35
N ARG A 91 8.24 -26.28 29.37
CA ARG A 91 9.25 -25.77 30.32
C ARG A 91 8.73 -25.63 31.74
N ALA A 92 7.44 -25.33 31.89
CA ALA A 92 6.79 -25.21 33.19
C ALA A 92 6.54 -26.55 33.88
N GLY A 93 6.95 -27.68 33.28
CA GLY A 93 6.92 -28.99 33.92
C GLY A 93 5.56 -29.34 34.51
N HIS A 94 4.48 -29.02 33.81
CA HIS A 94 3.17 -29.48 34.25
C HIS A 94 3.06 -30.99 34.00
N PRO A 95 2.71 -31.80 35.02
CA PRO A 95 2.51 -33.25 34.88
C PRO A 95 1.37 -33.60 33.92
#